data_AF-A0A091JE20-F1
#
_entry.id   AF-A0A091JE20-F1
#
_cell.length_a   1.000
_cell.length_b   1.000
_cell.length_c   1.000
_cell.angle_alpha   90.00
_cell.angle_beta   90.00
_cell.angle_gamma   90.00
#
_symmetry.space_group_name_H-M   'P 1'
#
loop_
_entity.id
_entity.type
_entity.pdbx_description
1 polymer ?
#
loop_
_entity_poly.entity_id
_entity_poly.type
_entity_poly.pdbx_seq_one_letter_code
_entity_poly.pdbx_strand_id
1 'polypeptide(L)'
;TMYFCNTCGQPLCAPCREETHRAKMFTRHEIVSLSKRTKDIHKKCPLHEEPYIMFSTEKKSMLCINCFRDMQGESRAHCIDIETAYMQACQRLDQAVMAGKELQTSTREAIVLLKAMIEEVRNSASEEEAAINSLFGRMQEQLSERKKTLLKAVQSQHEEKEKAFKEQLAHLASLLPTLQVHLVTCSAFLSSANKAEFLDLGYVSGASAAGPGPSRAHPHLIPQINSEYRAEFARCLEPPRPPPLRAAHRNLTFGAVLPGGQCSKTLMVPGCPPDSDKMSAGPIVRKPTMHRYISTKVLLAEGRETPFAEHCRNYENTYRMLQTEIQGLKDQVQELHRDLTKHHSLIKTEIMSEILQKSLQMDVQIAAHYSAVEMMRSVFEEV
;
A
#
# COMPACT_ATOMS: atom_id res chain seq x y z
N THR A 1 53.53 21.02 -1.23
CA THR A 1 54.58 21.62 -2.08
C THR A 1 55.28 20.49 -2.81
N MET A 2 55.48 20.60 -4.13
CA MET A 2 56.14 19.56 -4.94
C MET A 2 57.55 20.01 -5.34
N TYR A 3 58.50 19.09 -5.31
CA TYR A 3 59.93 19.31 -5.58
C TYR A 3 60.38 18.40 -6.73
N PHE A 4 61.53 18.68 -7.34
CA PHE A 4 62.12 17.85 -8.39
C PHE A 4 63.60 17.67 -8.10
N CYS A 5 64.07 16.43 -8.18
CA CYS A 5 65.48 16.11 -8.07
C CYS A 5 66.08 16.07 -9.48
N ASN A 6 66.94 17.04 -9.83
CA ASN A 6 67.60 17.08 -11.14
C ASN A 6 68.55 15.89 -11.34
N THR A 7 69.16 15.40 -10.26
CA THR A 7 70.12 14.29 -10.28
C THR A 7 69.44 12.94 -10.50
N CYS A 8 68.22 12.75 -9.97
CA CYS A 8 67.42 11.53 -10.18
C CYS A 8 66.43 11.64 -11.35
N GLY A 9 66.16 12.86 -11.83
CA GLY A 9 65.16 13.12 -12.86
C GLY A 9 63.71 12.84 -12.42
N GLN A 10 63.40 12.92 -11.12
CA GLN A 10 62.10 12.51 -10.56
C GLN A 10 61.41 13.63 -9.77
N PRO A 11 60.08 13.77 -9.88
CA PRO A 11 59.28 14.62 -9.01
C PRO A 11 59.12 13.99 -7.62
N LEU A 12 59.21 14.82 -6.59
CA LEU A 12 59.15 14.44 -5.18
C LEU A 12 58.02 15.21 -4.50
N CYS A 13 57.19 14.51 -3.73
CA CYS A 13 56.32 15.17 -2.76
C CYS A 13 57.14 15.59 -1.52
N ALA A 14 56.59 16.43 -0.65
CA ALA A 14 57.27 16.88 0.55
C ALA A 14 57.80 15.72 1.44
N PRO A 15 57.00 14.67 1.73
CA PRO A 15 57.49 13.49 2.44
C PRO A 15 58.69 12.83 1.76
N CYS A 16 58.64 12.60 0.44
CA CYS A 16 59.76 12.01 -0.28
C CYS A 16 61.03 12.88 -0.23
N ARG A 17 60.91 14.21 -0.29
CA ARG A 17 62.06 15.11 -0.12
C ARG A 17 62.68 14.97 1.27
N GLU A 18 61.85 14.98 2.31
CA GLU A 18 62.31 15.00 3.70
C GLU A 18 62.79 13.64 4.22
N GLU A 19 62.15 12.55 3.81
CA GLU A 19 62.45 11.19 4.31
C GLU A 19 63.52 10.49 3.48
N THR A 20 63.46 10.58 2.15
CA THR A 20 64.41 9.86 1.28
C THR A 20 65.59 10.72 0.85
N HIS A 21 65.34 11.96 0.43
CA HIS A 21 66.37 12.80 -0.19
C HIS A 21 67.16 13.69 0.80
N ARG A 22 66.77 13.71 2.08
CA ARG A 22 67.53 14.39 3.15
C ARG A 22 68.68 13.54 3.70
N ALA A 23 68.74 12.26 3.35
CA ALA A 23 69.80 11.37 3.78
C ALA A 23 71.17 11.84 3.25
N LYS A 24 72.25 11.66 4.05
CA LYS A 24 73.60 12.15 3.71
C LYS A 24 74.11 11.66 2.36
N MET A 25 73.67 10.49 1.91
CA MET A 25 74.02 9.90 0.60
C MET A 25 73.47 10.68 -0.62
N PHE A 26 72.47 11.54 -0.43
CA PHE A 26 71.86 12.36 -1.47
C PHE A 26 72.15 13.85 -1.32
N THR A 27 73.11 14.23 -0.47
CA THR A 27 73.50 15.63 -0.26
C THR A 27 74.04 16.32 -1.53
N ARG A 28 74.49 15.56 -2.52
CA ARG A 28 74.92 16.07 -3.83
C ARG A 28 73.76 16.20 -4.83
N HIS A 29 72.55 15.79 -4.46
CA HIS A 29 71.40 15.88 -5.34
C HIS A 29 70.86 17.30 -5.36
N GLU A 30 70.73 17.86 -6.56
CA GLU A 30 70.16 19.20 -6.73
C GLU A 30 68.63 19.10 -6.73
N ILE A 31 68.00 19.56 -5.65
CA ILE A 31 66.55 19.55 -5.47
C ILE A 31 66.02 20.96 -5.64
N VAL A 32 65.23 21.16 -6.70
CA VAL A 32 64.59 22.43 -7.02
C VAL A 32 63.09 22.34 -6.77
N SER A 33 62.42 23.48 -6.52
CA SER A 33 60.96 23.49 -6.53
C SER A 33 60.48 23.21 -7.95
N LEU A 34 59.40 22.43 -8.10
CA LEU A 34 58.90 22.01 -9.42
C LEU A 34 58.57 23.22 -10.34
N SER A 35 58.22 24.36 -9.75
CA SER A 35 57.97 25.64 -10.42
C SER A 35 59.23 26.39 -10.91
N LYS A 36 60.42 26.06 -10.39
CA LYS A 36 61.71 26.73 -10.73
C LYS A 36 62.56 25.97 -11.74
N ARG A 37 62.06 24.83 -12.26
CA ARG A 37 62.74 24.11 -13.33
C ARG A 37 62.79 25.01 -14.57
N THR A 38 63.99 25.41 -14.98
CA THR A 38 64.21 26.16 -16.21
C THR A 38 63.67 25.35 -17.39
N LYS A 39 62.90 26.02 -18.25
CA LYS A 39 62.22 25.46 -19.43
C LYS A 39 63.19 25.01 -20.54
N ASP A 40 64.49 25.20 -20.39
CA ASP A 40 65.47 25.03 -21.46
C ASP A 40 66.23 23.71 -21.38
N ILE A 41 65.54 22.61 -21.68
CA ILE A 41 66.21 21.44 -22.25
C ILE A 41 65.57 21.20 -23.59
N HIS A 42 66.10 21.86 -24.62
CA HIS A 42 65.82 21.50 -26.00
C HIS A 42 66.32 20.06 -26.18
N LYS A 43 65.41 19.09 -26.02
CA LYS A 43 65.73 17.68 -26.22
C LYS A 43 66.20 17.52 -27.67
N LYS A 44 67.36 16.91 -27.83
CA LYS A 44 67.96 16.63 -29.13
C LYS A 44 67.56 15.24 -29.59
N CYS A 45 67.48 15.08 -30.90
CA CYS A 45 67.27 13.80 -31.54
C CYS A 45 68.49 12.91 -31.31
N PRO A 46 68.34 11.67 -30.81
CA PRO A 46 69.48 10.78 -30.59
C PRO A 46 70.13 10.29 -31.90
N LEU A 47 69.43 10.40 -33.04
CA LEU A 47 69.93 9.97 -34.35
C LEU A 47 70.68 11.07 -35.10
N HIS A 48 70.26 12.33 -34.90
CA HIS A 48 70.73 13.46 -35.71
C HIS A 48 71.35 14.59 -34.88
N GLU A 49 71.32 14.50 -33.55
CA GLU A 49 71.79 15.51 -32.58
C GLU A 49 71.19 16.93 -32.73
N GLU A 50 70.22 17.10 -33.62
CA GLU A 50 69.44 18.31 -33.83
C GLU A 50 68.29 18.44 -32.82
N PRO A 51 67.89 19.67 -32.43
CA PRO A 51 66.77 19.88 -31.54
C PRO A 51 65.46 19.40 -32.18
N TYR A 52 64.57 18.86 -31.34
CA TYR A 52 63.20 18.60 -31.77
C TYR A 52 62.49 19.93 -32.04
N ILE A 53 61.84 20.03 -33.20
CA ILE A 53 61.08 21.21 -33.63
C ILE A 53 59.64 20.88 -34.06
N MET A 54 59.38 19.60 -34.38
CA MET A 54 58.09 19.12 -34.86
C MET A 54 57.58 17.95 -33.99
N PHE A 55 56.27 17.71 -34.02
CA PHE A 55 55.61 16.59 -33.37
C PHE A 55 54.67 15.89 -34.36
N SER A 56 54.79 14.56 -34.49
CA SER A 56 53.85 13.75 -35.26
C SER A 56 52.67 13.37 -34.39
N THR A 57 51.47 13.84 -34.75
CA THR A 57 50.23 13.53 -34.03
C THR A 57 49.80 12.07 -34.20
N GLU A 58 50.14 11.47 -35.35
CA GLU A 58 49.86 10.07 -35.68
C GLU A 58 50.74 9.11 -34.87
N LYS A 59 52.07 9.30 -34.92
CA LYS A 59 53.05 8.43 -34.25
C LYS A 59 53.31 8.82 -32.78
N LYS A 60 52.77 9.96 -32.33
CA LYS A 60 52.97 10.56 -31.00
C LYS A 60 54.45 10.72 -30.64
N SER A 61 55.27 11.11 -31.61
CA SER A 61 56.72 11.22 -31.47
C SER A 61 57.23 12.62 -31.82
N MET A 62 58.29 13.05 -31.15
CA MET A 62 59.01 14.29 -31.46
C MET A 62 59.97 14.07 -32.63
N LEU A 63 60.08 15.06 -33.51
CA LEU A 63 60.87 15.01 -34.75
C LEU A 63 61.78 16.23 -34.86
N CYS A 64 63.06 16.00 -35.17
CA CYS A 64 63.95 17.06 -35.62
C CYS A 64 63.77 17.30 -37.13
N ILE A 65 64.44 18.31 -37.67
CA ILE A 65 64.32 18.67 -39.09
C ILE A 65 64.71 17.51 -40.03
N ASN A 66 65.71 16.71 -39.67
CA ASN A 66 66.17 15.57 -40.49
C ASN A 66 65.19 14.39 -40.40
N CYS A 67 64.70 14.02 -39.20
CA CYS A 67 63.66 13.01 -39.05
C CYS A 67 62.37 13.36 -39.82
N PHE A 68 62.03 14.65 -39.90
CA PHE A 68 60.89 15.09 -40.71
C PHE A 68 61.19 14.96 -42.21
N ARG A 69 62.41 15.27 -42.66
CA ARG A 69 62.83 15.10 -44.07
C ARG A 69 62.80 13.63 -44.50
N ASP A 70 63.21 12.72 -43.63
CA ASP A 70 63.29 11.28 -43.90
C ASP A 70 61.92 10.58 -43.84
N MET A 71 60.87 11.27 -43.34
CA MET A 71 59.50 10.74 -43.33
C MET A 71 58.84 10.76 -44.71
N GLN A 72 58.13 9.67 -45.03
CA GLN A 72 57.30 9.52 -46.22
C GLN A 72 56.22 10.59 -46.32
N GLY A 73 55.88 11.00 -47.56
CA GLY A 73 55.07 12.19 -47.85
C GLY A 73 53.71 12.27 -47.15
N GLU A 74 52.97 11.17 -47.06
CA GLU A 74 51.62 11.14 -46.46
C GLU A 74 51.66 11.41 -44.95
N SER A 75 52.58 10.78 -44.21
CA SER A 75 52.70 10.96 -42.76
C SER A 75 53.18 12.37 -42.36
N ARG A 76 53.69 13.18 -43.31
CA ARG A 76 54.09 14.58 -43.06
C ARG A 76 52.89 15.49 -42.83
N ALA A 77 51.72 15.15 -43.37
CA ALA A 77 50.50 15.92 -43.17
C ALA A 77 50.03 15.92 -41.70
N HIS A 78 50.48 14.94 -40.91
CA HIS A 78 50.16 14.81 -39.48
C HIS A 78 51.22 15.40 -38.55
N CYS A 79 52.22 16.11 -39.09
CA CYS A 79 53.27 16.77 -38.33
C CYS A 79 52.92 18.25 -38.12
N ILE A 80 52.98 18.68 -36.87
CA ILE A 80 52.76 20.06 -36.44
C ILE A 80 53.98 20.56 -35.68
N ASP A 81 54.16 21.87 -35.54
CA ASP A 81 55.22 22.41 -34.71
C ASP A 81 55.00 22.07 -33.23
N ILE A 82 56.09 21.99 -32.46
CA ILE A 82 56.03 21.56 -31.07
C ILE A 82 55.21 22.50 -30.19
N GLU A 83 55.22 23.80 -30.46
CA GLU A 83 54.47 24.78 -29.66
C GLU A 83 52.96 24.60 -29.87
N THR A 84 52.50 24.44 -31.11
CA THR A 84 51.12 24.11 -31.44
C THR A 84 50.70 22.76 -30.86
N ALA A 85 51.56 21.73 -30.95
CA ALA A 85 51.29 20.43 -30.34
C ALA A 85 51.13 20.52 -28.82
N TYR A 86 51.98 21.33 -28.17
CA TYR A 86 51.92 21.59 -26.75
C TYR A 86 50.63 22.31 -26.36
N MET A 87 50.26 23.39 -27.06
CA MET A 87 49.01 24.10 -26.83
C MET A 87 47.78 23.18 -26.99
N GLN A 88 47.74 22.36 -28.05
CA GLN A 88 46.65 21.40 -28.26
C GLN A 88 46.61 20.32 -27.17
N ALA A 89 47.76 19.85 -26.68
CA ALA A 89 47.82 18.92 -25.56
C ALA A 89 47.35 19.55 -24.25
N CYS A 90 47.74 20.81 -23.97
CA CYS A 90 47.26 21.57 -22.82
C CYS A 90 45.74 21.76 -22.87
N GLN A 91 45.18 22.20 -24.00
CA GLN A 91 43.73 22.35 -24.16
C GLN A 91 42.97 21.04 -23.92
N ARG A 92 43.44 19.92 -24.46
CA ARG A 92 42.83 18.61 -24.22
C ARG A 92 42.93 18.18 -22.75
N LEU A 93 44.06 18.46 -22.10
CA LEU A 93 44.24 18.17 -20.69
C LEU A 93 43.31 19.03 -19.82
N ASP A 94 43.19 20.32 -20.11
CA ASP A 94 42.29 21.23 -19.41
C ASP A 94 40.84 20.78 -19.55
N GLN A 95 40.40 20.40 -20.76
CA GLN A 95 39.07 19.82 -20.99
C GLN A 95 38.85 18.55 -20.16
N ALA A 96 39.81 17.63 -20.13
CA ALA A 96 39.73 16.40 -19.35
C ALA A 96 39.67 16.68 -17.83
N VAL A 97 40.44 17.67 -17.36
CA VAL A 97 40.43 18.11 -15.95
C VAL A 97 39.08 18.73 -15.58
N MET A 98 38.50 19.55 -16.47
CA MET A 98 37.19 20.14 -16.23
C MET A 98 36.08 19.08 -16.17
N ALA A 99 36.06 18.14 -17.12
CA ALA A 99 35.14 17.00 -17.09
C ALA A 99 35.32 16.16 -15.81
N GLY A 100 36.57 15.96 -15.37
CA GLY A 100 36.86 15.27 -14.11
C GLY A 100 36.32 16.00 -12.87
N LYS A 101 36.41 17.34 -12.84
CA LYS A 101 35.85 18.16 -11.75
C LYS A 101 34.32 18.11 -11.74
N GLU A 102 33.68 18.18 -12.90
CA GLU A 102 32.22 18.07 -13.03
C GLU A 102 31.74 16.70 -12.53
N LEU A 103 32.39 15.62 -12.97
CA LEU A 103 32.09 14.27 -12.49
C LEU A 103 32.31 14.13 -10.99
N GLN A 104 33.39 14.72 -10.45
CA GLN A 104 33.65 14.71 -9.02
C GLN A 104 32.54 15.41 -8.23
N THR A 105 32.08 16.58 -8.69
CA THR A 105 31.00 17.34 -8.05
C THR A 105 29.69 16.55 -8.10
N SER A 106 29.32 16.05 -9.29
CA SER A 106 28.11 15.23 -9.47
C SER A 106 28.13 13.97 -8.59
N THR A 107 29.28 13.31 -8.47
CA THR A 107 29.45 12.16 -7.57
C THR A 107 29.25 12.55 -6.11
N ARG A 108 29.77 13.71 -5.67
CA ARG A 108 29.57 14.21 -4.30
C ARG A 108 28.10 14.49 -4.01
N GLU A 109 27.40 15.11 -4.94
CA GLU A 109 25.95 15.39 -4.84
C GLU A 109 25.15 14.08 -4.76
N ALA A 110 25.48 13.10 -5.61
CA ALA A 110 24.85 11.77 -5.57
C ALA A 110 25.05 11.06 -4.23
N ILE A 111 26.25 11.16 -3.63
CA ILE A 111 26.52 10.60 -2.29
C ILE A 111 25.63 11.27 -1.23
N VAL A 112 25.47 12.59 -1.28
CA VAL A 112 24.62 13.31 -0.33
C VAL A 112 23.15 12.91 -0.49
N LEU A 113 22.67 12.82 -1.74
CA LEU A 113 21.30 12.39 -2.03
C LEU A 113 21.05 10.97 -1.54
N LEU A 114 21.94 10.02 -1.85
CA LEU A 114 21.80 8.64 -1.40
C LEU A 114 21.78 8.53 0.13
N LYS A 115 22.59 9.32 0.84
CA LYS A 115 22.55 9.39 2.31
C LYS A 115 21.21 9.91 2.83
N ALA A 116 20.64 10.94 2.19
CA ALA A 116 19.33 11.47 2.56
C ALA A 116 18.21 10.43 2.32
N MET A 117 18.26 9.73 1.19
CA MET A 117 17.29 8.68 0.87
C MET A 117 17.36 7.50 1.85
N ILE A 118 18.56 7.09 2.27
CA ILE A 118 18.73 6.05 3.30
C ILE A 118 18.06 6.48 4.61
N GLU A 119 18.20 7.75 4.99
CA GLU A 119 17.60 8.27 6.21
C GLU A 119 16.08 8.39 6.11
N GLU A 120 15.56 8.81 4.96
CA GLU A 120 14.12 8.84 4.69
C GLU A 120 13.50 7.46 4.75
N VAL A 121 14.17 6.43 4.21
CA VAL A 121 13.72 5.03 4.30
C VAL A 121 13.70 4.56 5.76
N ARG A 122 14.72 4.91 6.55
CA ARG A 122 14.75 4.56 7.99
C ARG A 122 13.62 5.23 8.77
N ASN A 123 13.40 6.51 8.52
CA ASN A 123 12.33 7.27 9.16
C ASN A 123 10.96 6.70 8.78
N SER A 124 10.73 6.43 7.48
CA SER A 124 9.51 5.81 7.00
C SER A 124 9.27 4.43 7.63
N ALA A 125 10.30 3.59 7.76
CA ALA A 125 10.17 2.30 8.44
C ALA A 125 9.80 2.46 9.92
N SER A 126 10.42 3.41 10.62
CA SER A 126 10.12 3.69 12.04
C SER A 126 8.71 4.25 12.22
N GLU A 127 8.25 5.14 11.34
CA GLU A 127 6.89 5.67 11.34
C GLU A 127 5.86 4.56 11.13
N GLU A 128 6.13 3.65 10.20
CA GLU A 128 5.22 2.54 9.91
C GLU A 128 5.20 1.52 11.05
N GLU A 129 6.35 1.22 11.67
CA GLU A 129 6.42 0.41 12.89
C GLU A 129 5.61 1.04 14.03
N ALA A 130 5.74 2.35 14.24
CA ALA A 130 4.96 3.08 15.24
C ALA A 130 3.45 3.07 14.90
N ALA A 131 3.09 3.20 13.64
CA ALA A 131 1.70 3.14 13.18
C ALA A 131 1.08 1.76 13.41
N ILE A 132 1.81 0.68 13.10
CA ILE A 132 1.40 -0.71 13.37
C ILE A 132 1.19 -0.91 14.87
N ASN A 133 2.16 -0.52 15.69
CA ASN A 133 2.06 -0.65 17.15
C ASN A 133 0.88 0.14 17.72
N SER A 134 0.66 1.37 17.23
CA SER A 134 -0.48 2.19 17.63
C SER A 134 -1.82 1.57 17.22
N LEU A 135 -1.94 1.04 16.00
CA LEU A 135 -3.15 0.36 15.54
C LEU A 135 -3.44 -0.87 16.39
N PHE A 136 -2.42 -1.68 16.65
CA PHE A 136 -2.55 -2.89 17.47
C PHE A 136 -2.97 -2.54 18.91
N GLY A 137 -2.34 -1.54 19.52
CA GLY A 137 -2.70 -1.05 20.85
C GLY A 137 -4.16 -0.60 20.92
N ARG A 138 -4.62 0.20 19.95
CA ARG A 138 -6.03 0.63 19.87
C ARG A 138 -7.00 -0.54 19.73
N MET A 139 -6.66 -1.53 18.92
CA MET A 139 -7.49 -2.73 18.75
C MET A 139 -7.61 -3.52 20.06
N GLN A 140 -6.52 -3.66 20.81
CA GLN A 140 -6.55 -4.29 22.13
C GLN A 140 -7.42 -3.53 23.13
N GLU A 141 -7.32 -2.20 23.17
CA GLU A 141 -8.15 -1.36 24.03
C GLU A 141 -9.64 -1.52 23.71
N GLN A 142 -10.01 -1.49 22.42
CA GLN A 142 -11.38 -1.69 21.98
C GLN A 142 -11.92 -3.07 22.35
N LEU A 143 -11.13 -4.13 22.16
CA LEU A 143 -11.51 -5.48 22.56
C LEU A 143 -11.66 -5.60 24.08
N SER A 144 -10.78 -4.96 24.85
CA SER A 144 -10.84 -4.93 26.31
C SER A 144 -12.11 -4.25 26.82
N GLU A 145 -12.46 -3.09 26.25
CA GLU A 145 -13.68 -2.37 26.62
C GLU A 145 -14.95 -3.11 26.19
N ARG A 146 -14.94 -3.75 25.01
CA ARG A 146 -16.06 -4.60 24.56
C ARG A 146 -16.26 -5.79 25.49
N LYS A 147 -15.18 -6.47 25.89
CA LYS A 147 -15.21 -7.57 26.87
C LYS A 147 -15.86 -7.11 28.17
N LYS A 148 -15.41 -5.99 28.73
CA LYS A 148 -15.96 -5.42 29.96
C LYS A 148 -17.46 -5.14 29.85
N THR A 149 -17.88 -4.56 28.73
CA THR A 149 -19.31 -4.26 28.46
C THR A 149 -20.15 -5.54 28.35
N LEU A 150 -19.65 -6.56 27.63
CA LEU A 150 -20.36 -7.84 27.48
C LEU A 150 -20.50 -8.58 28.81
N LEU A 151 -19.46 -8.57 29.64
CA LEU A 151 -19.50 -9.17 30.98
C LEU A 151 -20.52 -8.46 31.87
N LYS A 152 -20.56 -7.12 31.85
CA LYS A 152 -21.59 -6.36 32.57
C LYS A 152 -23.01 -6.70 32.09
N ALA A 153 -23.22 -6.83 30.78
CA ALA A 153 -24.53 -7.19 30.23
C ALA A 153 -24.97 -8.59 30.65
N VAL A 154 -24.05 -9.56 30.64
CA VAL A 154 -24.30 -10.93 31.14
C VAL A 154 -24.67 -10.90 32.62
N GLN A 155 -23.95 -10.13 33.42
CA GLN A 155 -24.22 -9.98 34.85
C GLN A 155 -25.60 -9.34 35.11
N SER A 156 -25.94 -8.25 34.40
CA SER A 156 -27.26 -7.62 34.51
C SER A 156 -28.38 -8.58 34.16
N GLN A 157 -28.24 -9.31 33.04
CA GLN A 157 -29.23 -10.30 32.63
C GLN A 157 -29.38 -11.44 33.65
N HIS A 158 -28.29 -11.85 34.29
CA HIS A 158 -28.33 -12.84 35.36
C HIS A 158 -29.12 -12.31 36.57
N GLU A 159 -28.76 -11.12 37.06
CA GLU A 159 -29.38 -10.49 38.24
C GLU A 159 -30.88 -10.22 38.02
N GLU A 160 -31.26 -9.71 36.84
CA GLU A 160 -32.65 -9.44 36.47
C GLU A 160 -33.48 -10.73 36.42
N LYS A 161 -32.96 -11.79 35.79
CA LYS A 161 -33.66 -13.09 35.70
C LYS A 161 -33.77 -13.75 37.07
N GLU A 162 -32.70 -13.73 37.86
CA GLU A 162 -32.70 -14.30 39.20
C GLU A 162 -33.73 -13.58 40.09
N LYS A 163 -33.78 -12.24 40.03
CA LYS A 163 -34.77 -11.45 40.74
C LYS A 163 -36.20 -11.81 40.32
N ALA A 164 -36.47 -11.89 39.01
CA ALA A 164 -37.79 -12.28 38.51
C ALA A 164 -38.22 -13.68 38.99
N PHE A 165 -37.29 -14.65 39.00
CA PHE A 165 -37.58 -15.99 39.52
C PHE A 165 -37.82 -16.00 41.03
N LYS A 166 -37.06 -15.22 41.81
CA LYS A 166 -37.31 -15.07 43.26
C LYS A 166 -38.68 -14.46 43.54
N GLU A 167 -39.09 -13.46 42.76
CA GLU A 167 -40.42 -12.83 42.88
C GLU A 167 -41.54 -13.82 42.53
N GLN A 168 -41.40 -14.59 41.45
CA GLN A 168 -42.35 -15.65 41.09
C GLN A 168 -42.44 -16.73 42.18
N LEU A 169 -41.31 -17.14 42.75
CA LEU A 169 -41.27 -18.10 43.84
C LEU A 169 -41.97 -17.56 45.08
N ALA A 170 -41.72 -16.30 45.46
CA ALA A 170 -42.38 -15.66 46.59
C ALA A 170 -43.91 -15.58 46.39
N HIS A 171 -44.36 -15.26 45.17
CA HIS A 171 -45.77 -15.24 44.83
C HIS A 171 -46.42 -16.61 44.98
N LEU A 172 -45.82 -17.67 44.41
CA LEU A 172 -46.32 -19.04 44.54
C LEU A 172 -46.32 -19.53 45.99
N ALA A 173 -45.26 -19.21 46.75
CA ALA A 173 -45.17 -19.53 48.17
C ALA A 173 -46.28 -18.84 48.99
N SER A 174 -46.69 -17.62 48.63
CA SER A 174 -47.78 -16.90 49.29
C SER A 174 -49.18 -17.43 48.94
N LEU A 175 -49.36 -17.99 47.73
CA LEU A 175 -50.62 -18.58 47.30
C LEU A 175 -50.87 -19.95 47.95
N LEU A 176 -49.80 -20.68 48.25
CA LEU A 176 -49.86 -22.05 48.76
C LEU A 176 -50.69 -22.19 50.07
N PRO A 177 -50.51 -21.36 51.11
CA PRO A 177 -51.36 -21.40 52.31
C PRO A 177 -52.83 -21.13 52.01
N THR A 178 -53.14 -20.20 51.11
CA THR A 178 -54.53 -19.88 50.72
C THR A 178 -55.19 -21.09 50.07
N LEU A 179 -54.49 -21.76 49.15
CA LEU A 179 -54.95 -23.01 48.55
C LEU A 179 -55.11 -24.13 49.59
N GLN A 180 -54.17 -24.27 50.52
CA GLN A 180 -54.28 -25.26 51.61
C GLN A 180 -55.50 -25.01 52.50
N VAL A 181 -55.78 -23.76 52.87
CA VAL A 181 -56.98 -23.38 53.64
C VAL A 181 -58.24 -23.74 52.86
N HIS A 182 -58.35 -23.34 51.59
CA HIS A 182 -59.50 -23.71 50.77
C HIS A 182 -59.70 -25.22 50.65
N LEU A 183 -58.61 -25.98 50.45
CA LEU A 183 -58.68 -27.44 50.38
C LEU A 183 -59.17 -28.07 51.70
N VAL A 184 -58.66 -27.61 52.84
CA VAL A 184 -59.10 -28.08 54.16
C VAL A 184 -60.56 -27.70 54.42
N THR A 185 -60.99 -26.47 54.08
CA THR A 185 -62.37 -26.03 54.22
C THR A 185 -63.31 -26.85 53.33
N CYS A 186 -62.96 -27.07 52.05
CA CYS A 186 -63.74 -27.91 51.14
C CYS A 186 -63.83 -29.37 51.65
N SER A 187 -62.74 -29.93 52.17
CA SER A 187 -62.71 -31.29 52.75
C SER A 187 -63.56 -31.41 54.02
N ALA A 188 -63.51 -30.41 54.90
CA ALA A 188 -64.33 -30.34 56.11
C ALA A 188 -65.82 -30.21 55.75
N PHE A 189 -66.16 -29.38 54.76
CA PHE A 189 -67.54 -29.25 54.26
C PHE A 189 -68.05 -30.57 53.67
N LEU A 190 -67.26 -31.23 52.82
CA LEU A 190 -67.62 -32.53 52.23
C LEU A 190 -67.86 -33.62 53.28
N SER A 191 -67.14 -33.59 54.40
CA SER A 191 -67.25 -34.61 55.45
C SER A 191 -68.36 -34.34 56.48
N SER A 192 -68.87 -33.10 56.56
CA SER A 192 -69.84 -32.69 57.60
C SER A 192 -71.20 -32.23 57.06
N ALA A 193 -71.32 -31.90 55.78
CA ALA A 193 -72.56 -31.36 55.22
C ALA A 193 -73.70 -32.41 55.15
N ASN A 194 -74.90 -32.02 55.59
CA ASN A 194 -76.09 -32.83 55.37
C ASN A 194 -76.60 -32.71 53.91
N LYS A 195 -77.48 -33.61 53.48
CA LYS A 195 -77.97 -33.70 52.08
C LYS A 195 -78.66 -32.41 51.59
N ALA A 196 -79.29 -31.63 52.48
CA ALA A 196 -79.95 -30.37 52.12
C ALA A 196 -78.93 -29.21 52.05
N GLU A 197 -78.01 -29.10 53.00
CA GLU A 197 -76.95 -28.07 53.04
C GLU A 197 -75.96 -28.21 51.88
N PHE A 198 -75.67 -29.45 51.47
CA PHE A 198 -74.82 -29.72 50.33
C PHE A 198 -75.45 -29.26 49.01
N LEU A 199 -76.77 -29.38 48.86
CA LEU A 199 -77.48 -28.98 47.65
C LEU A 199 -77.73 -27.46 47.60
N ASP A 200 -77.96 -26.82 48.75
CA ASP A 200 -78.16 -25.36 48.82
C ASP A 200 -76.85 -24.61 48.53
N LEU A 201 -75.73 -25.02 49.14
CA LEU A 201 -74.43 -24.39 48.87
C LEU A 201 -73.78 -24.90 47.58
N GLY A 202 -74.01 -26.17 47.21
CA GLY A 202 -73.47 -26.79 46.01
C GLY A 202 -74.06 -26.24 44.72
N TYR A 203 -75.25 -25.63 44.74
CA TYR A 203 -75.82 -24.93 43.59
C TYR A 203 -75.50 -23.43 43.59
N VAL A 204 -75.37 -22.80 44.77
CA VAL A 204 -75.02 -21.37 44.88
C VAL A 204 -73.51 -21.13 44.68
N SER A 205 -72.67 -22.14 44.95
CA SER A 205 -71.21 -22.11 44.76
C SER A 205 -70.72 -23.05 43.65
N GLY A 206 -71.63 -23.75 42.96
CA GLY A 206 -71.29 -24.77 41.98
C GLY A 206 -71.35 -24.32 40.53
N ALA A 207 -70.27 -24.64 39.82
CA ALA A 207 -70.21 -24.83 38.36
C ALA A 207 -69.92 -23.62 37.45
N SER A 208 -69.28 -22.55 37.92
CA SER A 208 -68.57 -21.61 37.01
C SER A 208 -67.06 -21.50 37.25
N ALA A 209 -66.52 -22.14 38.31
CA ALA A 209 -65.09 -22.09 38.63
C ALA A 209 -64.27 -23.29 38.11
N ALA A 210 -64.88 -24.18 37.31
CA ALA A 210 -64.14 -25.15 36.50
C ALA A 210 -63.82 -24.53 35.13
N GLY A 211 -63.05 -23.42 35.14
CA GLY A 211 -62.32 -22.98 33.97
C GLY A 211 -61.30 -24.04 33.54
N PRO A 212 -60.79 -24.00 32.29
CA PRO A 212 -59.91 -25.03 31.76
C PRO A 212 -58.74 -25.27 32.73
N GLY A 213 -58.44 -26.55 32.96
CA GLY A 213 -57.54 -27.04 34.00
C GLY A 213 -56.23 -26.26 34.14
N PRO A 214 -55.54 -26.36 35.29
CA PRO A 214 -54.49 -25.44 35.69
C PRO A 214 -53.52 -25.28 34.53
N SER A 215 -53.56 -24.12 33.88
CA SER A 215 -52.52 -23.70 32.97
C SER A 215 -51.25 -23.79 33.78
N ARG A 216 -50.49 -24.87 33.56
CA ARG A 216 -49.18 -25.11 34.15
C ARG A 216 -48.52 -23.75 34.13
N ALA A 217 -48.30 -23.18 35.31
CA ALA A 217 -47.48 -21.99 35.49
C ALA A 217 -46.04 -22.42 35.17
N HIS A 218 -45.79 -22.79 33.91
CA HIS A 218 -44.47 -22.94 33.38
C HIS A 218 -43.92 -21.52 33.31
N PRO A 219 -42.81 -21.24 34.00
CA PRO A 219 -42.14 -19.98 33.83
C PRO A 219 -41.80 -19.84 32.34
N HIS A 220 -42.49 -18.96 31.63
CA HIS A 220 -42.26 -18.70 30.20
C HIS A 220 -40.94 -17.96 29.92
N LEU A 221 -40.03 -17.93 30.90
CA LEU A 221 -38.72 -17.30 30.82
C LEU A 221 -37.66 -18.40 30.70
N ILE A 222 -37.07 -18.52 29.50
CA ILE A 222 -35.96 -19.43 29.26
C ILE A 222 -34.79 -19.03 30.20
N PRO A 223 -34.27 -19.93 31.05
CA PRO A 223 -33.21 -19.63 32.02
C PRO A 223 -31.88 -19.21 31.37
N GLN A 224 -31.74 -19.46 30.07
CA GLN A 224 -30.49 -19.30 29.35
C GLN A 224 -30.11 -17.82 29.22
N ILE A 225 -28.88 -17.51 29.63
CA ILE A 225 -28.24 -16.22 29.35
C ILE A 225 -27.72 -16.30 27.91
N ASN A 226 -28.18 -15.41 27.04
CA ASN A 226 -27.71 -15.36 25.65
C ASN A 226 -27.00 -14.02 25.43
N SER A 227 -25.70 -14.11 25.18
CA SER A 227 -24.88 -12.99 24.76
C SER A 227 -24.34 -13.34 23.38
N GLU A 228 -24.56 -12.48 22.39
CA GLU A 228 -24.01 -12.60 21.04
C GLU A 228 -22.51 -12.24 21.01
N TYR A 229 -21.75 -12.65 22.04
CA TYR A 229 -20.36 -12.23 22.27
C TYR A 229 -19.47 -12.50 21.05
N ARG A 230 -19.71 -13.59 20.31
CA ARG A 230 -18.96 -13.92 19.09
C ARG A 230 -19.16 -12.89 17.99
N ALA A 231 -20.40 -12.47 17.75
CA ALA A 231 -20.72 -11.49 16.71
C ALA A 231 -20.24 -10.08 17.11
N GLU A 232 -20.20 -9.79 18.42
CA GLU A 232 -19.73 -8.52 18.96
C GLU A 232 -18.21 -8.36 18.88
N PHE A 233 -17.45 -9.41 19.20
CA PHE A 233 -15.99 -9.39 18.98
C PHE A 233 -15.63 -9.40 17.49
N ALA A 234 -16.39 -10.11 16.65
CA ALA A 234 -16.19 -10.08 15.20
C ALA A 234 -16.35 -8.67 14.62
N ARG A 235 -17.37 -7.92 15.06
CA ARG A 235 -17.58 -6.52 14.67
C ARG A 235 -16.45 -5.56 15.10
N CYS A 236 -15.81 -5.82 16.24
CA CYS A 236 -14.64 -5.02 16.67
C CYS A 236 -13.38 -5.27 15.83
N LEU A 237 -13.32 -6.42 15.15
CA LEU A 237 -12.20 -6.79 14.28
C LEU A 237 -12.46 -6.44 12.80
N GLU A 238 -13.66 -5.98 12.46
CA GLU A 238 -13.94 -5.51 11.10
C GLU A 238 -13.12 -4.24 10.82
N PRO A 239 -12.39 -4.17 9.68
CA PRO A 239 -11.57 -3.02 9.36
C PRO A 239 -12.43 -1.74 9.33
N PRO A 240 -12.01 -0.64 10.00
CA PRO A 240 -12.68 0.63 9.82
C PRO A 240 -12.58 1.01 8.33
N ARG A 241 -13.74 1.27 7.71
CA ARG A 241 -13.84 1.67 6.32
C ARG A 241 -12.89 2.85 6.09
N PRO A 242 -11.97 2.79 5.10
CA PRO A 242 -11.01 3.86 4.90
C PRO A 242 -11.78 5.18 4.64
N PRO A 243 -11.38 6.30 5.29
CA PRO A 243 -11.95 7.60 4.96
C PRO A 243 -11.64 7.94 3.49
N PRO A 244 -12.49 8.71 2.80
CA PRO A 244 -12.18 9.14 1.45
C PRO A 244 -10.89 9.97 1.51
N LEU A 245 -9.84 9.46 0.85
CA LEU A 245 -8.61 10.19 0.60
C LEU A 245 -8.98 11.51 -0.09
N ARG A 246 -8.89 12.63 0.65
CA ARG A 246 -8.75 13.94 0.01
C ARG A 246 -7.41 13.91 -0.69
N ALA A 247 -7.44 13.75 -2.01
CA ALA A 247 -6.29 13.88 -2.87
C ALA A 247 -5.69 15.29 -2.71
N ALA A 248 -4.68 15.41 -1.85
CA ALA A 248 -3.73 16.51 -1.92
C ALA A 248 -2.73 16.15 -3.02
N HIS A 249 -3.08 16.43 -4.28
CA HIS A 249 -2.12 16.44 -5.37
C HIS A 249 -1.09 17.55 -5.11
N ARG A 250 0.09 17.20 -4.58
CA ARG A 250 1.30 18.00 -4.80
C ARG A 250 1.89 17.54 -6.14
N ASN A 251 1.67 18.36 -7.17
CA ASN A 251 2.31 18.21 -8.47
C ASN A 251 3.82 18.41 -8.32
N LEU A 252 4.61 17.36 -8.54
CA LEU A 252 5.96 17.47 -9.07
C LEU A 252 5.93 17.01 -10.52
N THR A 253 5.63 17.94 -11.42
CA THR A 253 5.81 17.77 -12.86
C THR A 253 7.22 18.23 -13.24
N PHE A 254 8.08 17.27 -13.56
CA PHE A 254 9.27 17.51 -14.39
C PHE A 254 8.79 17.77 -15.82
N GLY A 255 9.01 18.98 -16.33
CA GLY A 255 8.66 19.38 -17.69
C GLY A 255 9.67 18.87 -18.71
N ALA A 256 9.20 18.03 -19.64
CA ALA A 256 9.84 17.86 -20.94
C ALA A 256 9.13 18.78 -21.95
N VAL A 257 9.90 19.71 -22.49
CA VAL A 257 9.53 20.64 -23.56
C VAL A 257 9.38 19.87 -24.87
N LEU A 258 8.29 20.11 -25.62
CA LEU A 258 8.30 20.42 -27.06
C LEU A 258 6.86 20.79 -27.54
N PRO A 259 6.70 21.69 -28.52
CA PRO A 259 5.45 22.43 -28.76
C PRO A 259 4.69 21.99 -30.02
N GLY A 260 3.38 22.25 -30.04
CA GLY A 260 2.64 22.40 -31.30
C GLY A 260 1.16 22.07 -31.21
N GLY A 261 0.31 23.04 -31.56
CA GLY A 261 -1.04 22.76 -32.07
C GLY A 261 -2.18 23.44 -31.33
N GLN A 262 -2.60 24.60 -31.86
CA GLN A 262 -3.82 25.34 -31.54
C GLN A 262 -5.09 24.47 -31.68
N CYS A 263 -6.14 24.76 -30.90
CA CYS A 263 -7.18 25.71 -31.32
C CYS A 263 -8.42 25.63 -30.41
N SER A 264 -8.84 26.82 -29.98
CA SER A 264 -10.06 27.17 -29.26
C SER A 264 -11.35 26.63 -29.89
N LYS A 265 -12.39 26.48 -29.06
CA LYS A 265 -13.71 27.09 -29.29
C LYS A 265 -14.60 27.06 -28.04
N THR A 266 -14.66 28.23 -27.42
CA THR A 266 -15.73 28.77 -26.58
C THR A 266 -17.09 28.66 -27.27
N LEU A 267 -18.17 28.47 -26.51
CA LEU A 267 -19.39 29.27 -26.67
C LEU A 267 -20.15 29.36 -25.33
N MET A 268 -20.61 30.57 -25.05
CA MET A 268 -21.17 31.09 -23.79
C MET A 268 -22.61 31.54 -24.04
N VAL A 269 -23.50 31.31 -23.04
CA VAL A 269 -24.50 32.29 -22.48
C VAL A 269 -25.76 32.55 -23.36
N PRO A 270 -26.99 32.90 -22.83
CA PRO A 270 -27.26 33.84 -21.73
C PRO A 270 -28.33 33.53 -20.66
N GLY A 271 -28.18 34.21 -19.50
CA GLY A 271 -29.15 34.36 -18.41
C GLY A 271 -30.13 35.55 -18.62
N CYS A 272 -31.25 35.65 -17.91
CA CYS A 272 -31.51 36.33 -16.60
C CYS A 272 -33.05 36.52 -16.45
N PRO A 273 -33.64 37.06 -15.35
CA PRO A 273 -33.46 36.82 -13.91
C PRO A 273 -34.88 36.65 -13.21
N PRO A 274 -35.18 37.03 -11.94
CA PRO A 274 -36.05 36.21 -11.05
C PRO A 274 -37.45 36.80 -10.77
N ASP A 275 -38.38 35.96 -10.28
CA ASP A 275 -39.55 36.45 -9.54
C ASP A 275 -40.01 35.44 -8.46
N SER A 276 -40.54 36.02 -7.38
CA SER A 276 -40.70 35.46 -6.05
C SER A 276 -41.94 34.57 -5.81
N ASP A 277 -41.83 33.74 -4.77
CA ASP A 277 -42.89 33.28 -3.85
C ASP A 277 -44.06 32.43 -4.40
N LYS A 278 -44.03 31.11 -4.11
CA LYS A 278 -44.90 30.44 -3.12
C LYS A 278 -44.81 28.91 -3.16
N MET A 279 -45.01 28.33 -1.98
CA MET A 279 -45.19 26.91 -1.62
C MET A 279 -45.20 25.87 -2.76
N SER A 280 -44.28 24.92 -2.69
CA SER A 280 -44.57 23.52 -3.05
C SER A 280 -43.66 22.56 -2.31
N ALA A 281 -44.28 21.51 -1.77
CA ALA A 281 -43.63 20.41 -1.09
C ALA A 281 -42.65 19.71 -2.04
N GLY A 282 -41.36 19.74 -1.70
CA GLY A 282 -40.33 18.97 -2.42
C GLY A 282 -40.37 17.49 -2.01
N PRO A 283 -40.18 16.55 -2.95
CA PRO A 283 -39.99 15.15 -2.61
C PRO A 283 -38.62 14.96 -1.96
N ILE A 284 -38.63 14.10 -0.94
CA ILE A 284 -37.46 13.64 -0.19
C ILE A 284 -36.39 13.15 -1.17
N VAL A 285 -35.27 13.87 -1.24
CA VAL A 285 -34.02 13.37 -1.83
C VAL A 285 -33.55 12.21 -0.95
N ARG A 286 -33.94 10.99 -1.32
CA ARG A 286 -33.41 9.76 -0.75
C ARG A 286 -31.96 9.61 -1.21
N LYS A 287 -31.02 9.88 -0.31
CA LYS A 287 -29.62 9.47 -0.44
C LYS A 287 -29.56 7.95 -0.74
N PRO A 288 -28.72 7.48 -1.67
CA PRO A 288 -28.58 6.05 -1.94
C PRO A 288 -28.06 5.36 -0.68
N THR A 289 -28.93 4.56 -0.08
CA THR A 289 -28.60 3.68 1.02
C THR A 289 -27.72 2.58 0.41
N MET A 290 -26.48 2.45 0.88
CA MET A 290 -25.55 1.39 0.44
C MET A 290 -26.24 0.04 0.66
N HIS A 291 -26.83 -0.47 -0.42
CA HIS A 291 -27.68 -1.64 -0.37
C HIS A 291 -26.80 -2.82 0.04
N ARG A 292 -27.19 -3.42 1.17
CA ARG A 292 -26.90 -4.80 1.56
C ARG A 292 -26.77 -5.65 0.30
N TYR A 293 -25.71 -6.45 0.19
CA TYR A 293 -25.45 -7.38 -0.90
C TYR A 293 -26.68 -8.31 -1.06
N ILE A 294 -27.68 -7.87 -1.83
CA ILE A 294 -28.79 -8.72 -2.25
C ILE A 294 -28.15 -9.61 -3.28
N SER A 295 -27.89 -10.86 -2.89
CA SER A 295 -27.40 -11.88 -3.81
C SER A 295 -28.29 -11.85 -5.05
N THR A 296 -27.68 -11.72 -6.23
CA THR A 296 -28.35 -11.80 -7.55
C THR A 296 -29.33 -12.97 -7.60
N LYS A 297 -29.08 -14.03 -6.82
CA LYS A 297 -29.96 -15.20 -6.63
C LYS A 297 -31.38 -14.87 -6.14
N VAL A 298 -31.58 -13.78 -5.39
CA VAL A 298 -32.91 -13.35 -4.92
C VAL A 298 -33.72 -12.72 -6.06
N LEU A 299 -33.08 -11.95 -6.94
CA LEU A 299 -33.72 -11.36 -8.13
C LEU A 299 -33.99 -12.39 -9.22
N LEU A 300 -33.17 -13.44 -9.29
CA LEU A 300 -33.31 -14.53 -10.26
C LEU A 300 -34.36 -15.59 -9.86
N ALA A 301 -34.89 -15.53 -8.64
CA ALA A 301 -35.87 -16.50 -8.12
C ALA A 301 -37.32 -16.21 -8.53
N GLU A 302 -37.63 -14.98 -9.00
CA GLU A 302 -39.02 -14.54 -9.26
C GLU A 302 -39.57 -14.91 -10.65
N GLY A 303 -38.84 -15.67 -11.47
CA GLY A 303 -39.40 -16.36 -12.66
C GLY A 303 -39.95 -15.46 -13.79
N ARG A 304 -39.72 -14.13 -13.75
CA ARG A 304 -40.08 -13.22 -14.84
C ARG A 304 -38.86 -12.94 -15.72
N GLU A 305 -38.96 -13.30 -17.00
CA GLU A 305 -37.99 -12.95 -18.04
C GLU A 305 -38.03 -11.43 -18.28
N THR A 306 -37.11 -10.70 -17.65
CA THR A 306 -36.90 -9.27 -17.89
C THR A 306 -35.49 -9.06 -18.43
N PRO A 307 -35.25 -8.03 -19.28
CA PRO A 307 -33.91 -7.70 -19.76
C PRO A 307 -32.89 -7.50 -18.62
N PHE A 308 -33.34 -7.01 -17.46
CA PHE A 308 -32.53 -6.87 -16.26
C PHE A 308 -32.19 -8.23 -15.62
N ALA A 309 -33.17 -9.13 -15.49
CA ALA A 309 -32.92 -10.48 -14.97
C ALA A 309 -31.96 -11.27 -15.89
N GLU A 310 -32.07 -11.12 -17.21
CA GLU A 310 -31.12 -11.71 -18.17
C GLU A 310 -29.71 -11.13 -18.02
N HIS A 311 -29.59 -9.81 -17.90
CA HIS A 311 -28.32 -9.14 -17.62
C HIS A 311 -27.68 -9.65 -16.31
N CYS A 312 -28.47 -9.80 -15.25
CA CYS A 312 -28.03 -10.36 -13.97
C CYS A 312 -27.54 -11.81 -14.09
N ARG A 313 -28.20 -12.67 -14.89
CA ARG A 313 -27.73 -14.04 -15.16
C ARG A 313 -26.42 -14.04 -15.92
N ASN A 314 -26.31 -13.21 -16.94
CA ASN A 314 -25.09 -13.11 -17.74
C ASN A 314 -23.91 -12.61 -16.89
N TYR A 315 -24.12 -11.57 -16.10
CA TYR A 315 -23.13 -11.07 -15.14
C TYR A 315 -22.65 -12.14 -14.17
N GLU A 316 -23.59 -12.87 -13.54
CA GLU A 316 -23.26 -13.94 -12.58
C GLU A 316 -22.48 -15.09 -13.24
N ASN A 317 -22.82 -15.45 -14.48
CA ASN A 317 -22.11 -16.49 -15.23
C ASN A 317 -20.69 -16.05 -15.60
N THR A 318 -20.53 -14.82 -16.10
CA THR A 318 -19.21 -14.23 -16.39
C THR A 318 -18.36 -14.10 -15.13
N TYR A 319 -18.94 -13.62 -14.02
CA TYR A 319 -18.26 -13.51 -12.74
C TYR A 319 -17.76 -14.88 -12.27
N ARG A 320 -18.60 -15.92 -12.37
CA ARG A 320 -18.21 -17.29 -12.00
C ARG A 320 -17.08 -17.83 -12.87
N MET A 321 -17.13 -17.59 -14.18
CA MET A 321 -16.06 -17.97 -15.12
C MET A 321 -14.73 -17.30 -14.75
N LEU A 322 -14.73 -15.97 -14.60
CA LEU A 322 -13.54 -15.21 -14.20
C LEU A 322 -13.01 -15.67 -12.84
N GLN A 323 -13.91 -15.95 -11.88
CA GLN A 323 -13.53 -16.44 -10.56
C GLN A 323 -12.82 -17.81 -10.65
N THR A 324 -13.31 -18.73 -11.49
CA THR A 324 -12.66 -20.02 -11.73
C THR A 324 -11.28 -19.85 -12.37
N GLU A 325 -11.13 -18.95 -13.34
CA GLU A 325 -9.85 -18.69 -14.00
C GLU A 325 -8.81 -18.05 -13.07
N ILE A 326 -9.21 -17.06 -12.25
CA ILE A 326 -8.33 -16.44 -11.23
C ILE A 326 -7.86 -17.50 -10.23
N GLN A 327 -8.78 -18.37 -9.79
CA GLN A 327 -8.45 -19.43 -8.86
C GLN A 327 -7.46 -20.43 -9.49
N GLY A 328 -7.63 -20.77 -10.78
CA GLY A 328 -6.69 -21.61 -11.51
C GLY A 328 -5.29 -20.98 -11.68
N LEU A 329 -5.20 -19.66 -11.88
CA LEU A 329 -3.90 -18.95 -11.91
C LEU A 329 -3.24 -18.92 -10.55
N LYS A 330 -4.01 -18.67 -9.50
CA LYS A 330 -3.51 -18.72 -8.12
C LYS A 330 -2.92 -20.09 -7.79
N ASP A 331 -3.60 -21.17 -8.17
CA ASP A 331 -3.13 -22.53 -7.90
C ASP A 331 -1.83 -22.83 -8.67
N GLN A 332 -1.71 -22.37 -9.92
CA GLN A 332 -0.48 -22.48 -10.71
C GLN A 332 0.69 -21.71 -10.09
N VAL A 333 0.46 -20.48 -9.60
CA VAL A 333 1.49 -19.68 -8.91
C VAL A 333 1.89 -20.34 -7.58
N GLN A 334 0.94 -20.89 -6.84
CA GLN A 334 1.22 -21.58 -5.59
C GLN A 334 2.04 -22.86 -5.81
N GLU A 335 1.75 -23.62 -6.86
CA GLU A 335 2.53 -24.81 -7.21
C GLU A 335 3.95 -24.42 -7.64
N LEU A 336 4.10 -23.38 -8.46
CA LEU A 336 5.41 -22.86 -8.86
C LEU A 336 6.24 -22.39 -7.67
N HIS A 337 5.58 -21.75 -6.70
CA HIS A 337 6.21 -21.35 -5.45
C HIS A 337 6.64 -22.55 -4.60
N ARG A 338 5.83 -23.62 -4.54
CA ARG A 338 6.19 -24.88 -3.86
C ARG A 338 7.36 -25.57 -4.54
N ASP A 339 7.39 -25.59 -5.87
CA ASP A 339 8.48 -26.17 -6.65
C ASP A 339 9.81 -25.48 -6.33
N LEU A 340 9.79 -24.14 -6.27
CA LEU A 340 10.98 -23.35 -5.95
C LEU A 340 11.40 -23.49 -4.48
N THR A 341 10.47 -23.38 -3.54
CA THR A 341 10.79 -23.25 -2.10
C THR A 341 10.90 -24.58 -1.37
N LYS A 342 10.07 -25.56 -1.74
CA LYS A 342 10.00 -26.86 -1.08
C LYS A 342 10.79 -27.91 -1.86
N HIS A 343 10.62 -27.94 -3.18
CA HIS A 343 11.26 -28.94 -4.04
C HIS A 343 12.61 -28.47 -4.63
N HIS A 344 13.02 -27.22 -4.35
CA HIS A 344 14.28 -26.63 -4.84
C HIS A 344 14.48 -26.80 -6.35
N SER A 345 13.36 -26.86 -7.09
CA SER A 345 13.34 -27.08 -8.52
C SER A 345 13.52 -25.76 -9.25
N LEU A 346 14.30 -25.78 -10.33
CA LEU A 346 14.46 -24.61 -11.19
C LEU A 346 13.14 -24.36 -11.94
N ILE A 347 12.62 -23.15 -11.79
CA ILE A 347 11.41 -22.71 -12.50
C ILE A 347 11.74 -22.56 -13.98
N LYS A 348 10.95 -23.23 -14.83
CA LYS A 348 10.97 -23.02 -16.28
C LYS A 348 10.43 -21.63 -16.61
N THR A 349 11.22 -20.85 -17.34
CA THR A 349 10.89 -19.48 -17.75
C THR A 349 9.63 -19.41 -18.60
N GLU A 350 9.35 -20.46 -19.36
CA GLU A 350 8.19 -20.56 -20.24
C GLU A 350 6.89 -20.61 -19.42
N ILE A 351 6.86 -21.40 -18.35
CA ILE A 351 5.69 -21.55 -17.47
C ILE A 351 5.41 -20.23 -16.74
N MET A 352 6.45 -19.55 -16.25
CA MET A 352 6.29 -18.23 -15.62
C MET A 352 5.75 -17.20 -16.62
N SER A 353 6.26 -17.20 -17.86
CA SER A 353 5.79 -16.30 -18.91
C SER A 353 4.33 -16.56 -19.28
N GLU A 354 3.91 -17.82 -19.36
CA GLU A 354 2.51 -18.19 -19.62
C GLU A 354 1.56 -17.72 -18.51
N ILE A 355 1.96 -17.85 -17.25
CA ILE A 355 1.17 -17.38 -16.10
C ILE A 355 1.02 -15.86 -16.14
N LEU A 356 2.11 -15.12 -16.39
CA LEU A 356 2.09 -13.66 -16.51
C LEU A 356 1.25 -13.18 -17.70
N GLN A 357 1.32 -13.88 -18.83
CA GLN A 357 0.51 -13.58 -20.00
C GLN A 357 -0.99 -13.80 -19.71
N LYS A 358 -1.34 -14.93 -19.07
CA LYS A 358 -2.72 -15.21 -18.69
C LYS A 358 -3.24 -14.22 -17.66
N SER A 359 -2.44 -13.83 -16.67
CA SER A 359 -2.87 -12.80 -15.69
C SER A 359 -3.16 -11.46 -16.36
N LEU A 360 -2.31 -11.03 -17.30
CA LEU A 360 -2.54 -9.81 -18.05
C LEU A 360 -3.81 -9.90 -18.93
N GLN A 361 -4.04 -11.04 -19.56
CA GLN A 361 -5.26 -11.28 -20.33
C GLN A 361 -6.50 -11.22 -19.45
N MET A 362 -6.45 -11.75 -18.23
CA MET A 362 -7.54 -11.68 -17.27
C MET A 362 -7.84 -10.24 -16.82
N ASP A 363 -6.81 -9.43 -16.57
CA ASP A 363 -7.00 -8.02 -16.22
C ASP A 363 -7.73 -7.24 -17.33
N VAL A 364 -7.38 -7.51 -18.59
CA VAL A 364 -8.07 -6.93 -19.75
C VAL A 364 -9.54 -7.38 -19.81
N GLN A 365 -9.82 -8.66 -19.56
CA GLN A 365 -11.20 -9.18 -19.53
C GLN A 365 -12.01 -8.56 -18.39
N ILE A 366 -11.45 -8.44 -17.19
CA ILE A 366 -12.12 -7.82 -16.04
C ILE A 366 -12.43 -6.34 -16.33
N ALA A 367 -11.48 -5.60 -16.91
CA ALA A 367 -11.68 -4.20 -17.28
C ALA A 367 -12.77 -4.03 -18.37
N ALA A 368 -12.80 -4.93 -19.35
CA ALA A 368 -13.83 -4.96 -20.38
C ALA A 368 -15.21 -5.26 -19.78
N HIS A 369 -15.31 -6.24 -18.88
CA HIS A 369 -16.55 -6.57 -18.20
C HIS A 369 -17.04 -5.46 -17.25
N TYR A 370 -16.12 -4.82 -16.54
CA TYR A 370 -16.44 -3.64 -15.72
C TYR A 370 -17.04 -2.52 -16.57
N SER A 371 -16.42 -2.22 -17.71
CA SER A 371 -16.91 -1.20 -18.65
C SER A 371 -18.28 -1.56 -19.23
N ALA A 372 -18.49 -2.84 -19.58
CA ALA A 372 -19.78 -3.32 -20.10
C ALA A 372 -20.91 -3.20 -19.06
N VAL A 373 -20.63 -3.49 -17.79
CA VAL A 373 -21.59 -3.34 -16.69
C VAL A 373 -21.90 -1.87 -16.43
N GLU A 374 -20.89 -0.99 -16.44
CA GLU A 374 -21.10 0.45 -16.27
C GLU A 374 -21.93 1.05 -17.42
N MET A 375 -21.75 0.58 -18.66
CA MET A 375 -22.60 1.01 -19.79
C MET A 375 -24.06 0.56 -19.65
N MET A 376 -24.30 -0.63 -19.08
CA MET A 376 -25.66 -1.11 -18.84
C MET A 376 -26.35 -0.39 -17.67
N ARG A 377 -25.57 0.24 -16.78
CA ARG A 377 -26.09 1.04 -15.68
C ARG A 377 -26.97 2.19 -16.17
N SER A 378 -26.54 2.94 -17.17
CA SER A 378 -27.32 4.06 -17.71
C SER A 378 -28.62 3.59 -18.37
N VAL A 379 -28.60 2.41 -19.01
CA VAL A 379 -29.79 1.81 -19.64
C VAL A 379 -30.85 1.41 -18.61
N PHE A 380 -30.44 0.98 -17.42
CA PHE A 380 -31.37 0.59 -16.35
C PHE A 380 -31.70 1.73 -15.36
N GLU A 381 -30.96 2.84 -15.36
CA GLU A 381 -31.31 4.06 -14.60
C GLU A 381 -32.34 4.94 -15.35
N GLU A 382 -32.54 4.75 -16.65
CA GLU A 382 -33.49 5.50 -17.50
C GLU A 382 -34.92 4.90 -17.59
N VAL A 383 -35.16 3.73 -16.97
CA VAL A 383 -36.48 3.05 -16.89
C VAL A 383 -37.04 3.18 -15.48
#